data_AF-A0A7J9YZ18-F1
#
_entry.id   AF-A0A7J9YZ18-F1
#
_cell.length_a   1.000
_cell.length_b   1.000
_cell.length_c   1.000
_cell.angle_alpha   90.00
_cell.angle_beta   90.00
_cell.angle_gamma   90.00
#
_symmetry.space_group_name_H-M   'P 1'
#
loop_
_entity.id
_entity.type
_entity.pdbx_description
1 polymer ?
#
loop_
_entity_poly.entity_id
_entity_poly.type
_entity_poly.pdbx_seq_one_letter_code
_entity_poly.pdbx_strand_id
1 'polypeptide(L)'
;MIAISAIAEAIASRRRGEVVRLALDREPAGGAGGSGQWRRHEAFALARPAVSGSGAGDRDPVPDTAGSDDQAAGETGAHPSAAPLAPLRERPHRRDLQAAPAVDLSDPERLNRVLEELDALPGLEAVADQVRAMAQRVLVDKKRRAAGLAVTPMEVHAIFAGPPGTGKTTVARAWGRVLGALGRLPRGHVVEVSRRDLVAGYVGQTAERTAAKLDEARGGVLFIDEAYALAKEGAGDFGAEATEEILKRMEDERDNLCVIAAGYEREIDLFLDSNPGLRSRFARMVRFADYPAEALIEIARTQAGRLDYNLDADADAVLRRRLAALLAAPPTGWANARSIRQVLDQAIEAQVTRLADRPEPSREELATLTAVDLGLALARSFGEPGGGL
;
A
#
# COMPACT_ATOMS: atom_id res chain seq x y z
N MET A 1 10.99 -2.27 25.90
CA MET A 1 11.24 -0.83 25.59
C MET A 1 12.29 -0.63 24.51
N ILE A 2 13.51 -1.18 24.63
CA ILE A 2 14.65 -0.93 23.71
C ILE A 2 14.26 -0.98 22.21
N ALA A 3 13.66 -2.07 21.73
CA ALA A 3 13.25 -2.22 20.33
C ALA A 3 12.36 -1.07 19.81
N ILE A 4 11.38 -0.62 20.62
CA ILE A 4 10.45 0.46 20.29
C ILE A 4 11.16 1.84 20.22
N SER A 5 12.32 1.98 20.88
CA SER A 5 13.18 3.17 20.74
C SER A 5 13.96 3.13 19.44
N ALA A 6 14.72 2.05 19.21
CA ALA A 6 15.55 1.87 18.02
C ALA A 6 14.75 1.99 16.71
N ILE A 7 13.53 1.46 16.66
CA ILE A 7 12.64 1.63 15.52
C ILE A 7 12.25 3.11 15.31
N ALA A 8 11.84 3.80 16.38
CA ALA A 8 11.39 5.18 16.27
C ALA A 8 12.53 6.13 15.85
N GLU A 9 13.75 5.81 16.28
CA GLU A 9 14.97 6.51 15.92
C GLU A 9 15.37 6.28 14.45
N ALA A 10 15.33 5.04 13.96
CA ALA A 10 15.62 4.73 12.56
C ALA A 10 14.63 5.36 11.56
N ILE A 11 13.34 5.46 11.93
CA ILE A 11 12.37 6.22 11.13
C ILE A 11 12.62 7.74 11.20
N ALA A 12 13.10 8.25 12.34
CA ALA A 12 13.36 9.67 12.53
C ALA A 12 14.67 10.15 11.87
N SER A 13 15.71 9.32 11.80
CA SER A 13 16.98 9.63 11.12
C SER A 13 16.81 9.68 9.60
N ARG A 14 16.06 8.73 9.02
CA ARG A 14 15.67 8.73 7.60
C ARG A 14 14.97 10.02 7.20
N ARG A 15 14.09 10.58 8.05
CA ARG A 15 13.43 11.88 7.83
C ARG A 15 14.40 13.09 7.82
N ARG A 16 15.60 12.95 8.38
CA ARG A 16 16.68 13.97 8.36
C ARG A 16 17.72 13.74 7.25
N GLY A 17 17.57 12.69 6.44
CA GLY A 17 18.59 12.27 5.47
C GLY A 17 19.78 11.53 6.10
N GLU A 18 19.71 11.19 7.39
CA GLU A 18 20.80 10.56 8.12
C GLU A 18 20.70 9.03 8.05
N VAL A 19 21.63 8.39 7.32
CA VAL A 19 21.78 6.92 7.33
C VAL A 19 22.49 6.49 8.61
N VAL A 20 21.73 6.40 9.71
CA VAL A 20 22.22 5.92 11.00
C VAL A 20 22.46 4.40 10.92
N ARG A 21 23.74 4.02 10.87
CA ARG A 21 24.15 2.65 11.18
C ARG A 21 23.89 2.39 12.67
N LEU A 22 23.01 1.45 12.97
CA LEU A 22 22.76 0.98 14.34
C LEU A 22 23.97 0.16 14.85
N ALA A 23 24.91 0.86 15.48
CA ALA A 23 25.93 0.23 16.31
C ALA A 23 25.26 -0.26 17.61
N LEU A 24 24.90 -1.55 17.66
CA LEU A 24 24.46 -2.20 18.89
C LEU A 24 25.68 -2.62 19.72
N ASP A 25 26.30 -1.63 20.38
CA ASP A 25 27.42 -1.88 21.27
C ASP A 25 27.00 -2.79 22.43
N ARG A 26 27.63 -3.97 22.49
CA ARG A 26 27.56 -4.87 23.63
C ARG A 26 28.61 -4.44 24.65
N GLU A 27 28.25 -3.56 25.58
CA GLU A 27 29.11 -3.31 26.74
C GLU A 27 29.31 -4.60 27.57
N PRO A 28 30.55 -4.98 27.91
CA PRO A 28 30.83 -5.98 28.93
C PRO A 28 30.67 -5.37 30.33
N ALA A 29 30.17 -6.14 31.30
CA ALA A 29 30.06 -5.68 32.68
C ALA A 29 31.46 -5.51 33.33
N GLY A 30 31.83 -4.30 33.76
CA GLY A 30 33.24 -4.04 34.11
C GLY A 30 33.62 -2.78 34.92
N GLY A 31 32.89 -2.41 35.97
CA GLY A 31 33.46 -1.81 37.19
C GLY A 31 34.07 -0.38 37.22
N ALA A 32 34.04 0.20 38.44
CA ALA A 32 34.88 1.29 38.95
C ALA A 32 34.74 2.74 38.37
N GLY A 33 33.90 3.53 39.06
CA GLY A 33 34.32 4.77 39.73
C GLY A 33 34.92 5.94 38.92
N GLY A 34 34.08 6.93 38.59
CA GLY A 34 34.52 8.27 38.18
C GLY A 34 33.45 9.33 38.44
N SER A 35 33.77 10.39 39.19
CA SER A 35 32.85 11.50 39.47
C SER A 35 33.03 12.63 38.44
N GLY A 36 31.96 13.01 37.73
CA GLY A 36 31.99 14.10 36.74
C GLY A 36 30.62 14.72 36.49
N GLN A 37 30.34 15.87 37.12
CA GLN A 37 29.30 16.79 36.64
C GLN A 37 29.83 17.55 35.42
N TRP A 38 29.02 17.79 34.38
CA TRP A 38 28.99 19.09 33.66
C TRP A 38 27.68 19.29 32.85
N ARG A 39 26.83 20.19 33.38
CA ARG A 39 25.89 21.14 32.72
C ARG A 39 24.88 20.73 31.62
N ARG A 40 23.81 21.53 31.58
CA ARG A 40 22.74 21.54 30.56
C ARG A 40 22.95 22.73 29.61
N HIS A 41 22.71 22.55 28.31
CA HIS A 41 22.42 23.56 27.29
C HIS A 41 21.69 22.82 26.14
N GLU A 42 20.76 23.38 25.37
CA GLU A 42 19.83 24.50 25.60
C GLU A 42 18.65 24.33 24.61
N ALA A 43 17.44 24.79 24.96
CA ALA A 43 16.26 24.52 24.14
C ALA A 43 15.97 25.64 23.13
N PHE A 44 16.09 25.35 21.83
CA PHE A 44 15.71 26.30 20.78
C PHE A 44 14.20 26.23 20.49
N ALA A 45 13.50 27.32 20.79
CA ALA A 45 12.11 27.52 20.38
C ALA A 45 12.05 28.23 19.01
N LEU A 46 11.03 27.93 18.21
CA LEU A 46 10.68 28.70 17.02
C LEU A 46 9.26 29.26 17.16
N ALA A 47 9.10 30.52 16.79
CA ALA A 47 7.93 31.33 17.11
C ALA A 47 6.80 31.22 16.08
N ARG A 48 5.59 31.58 16.52
CA ARG A 48 4.44 31.87 15.64
C ARG A 48 4.35 33.38 15.40
N PRO A 49 4.08 33.85 14.18
CA PRO A 49 3.43 35.14 13.96
C PRO A 49 1.91 35.02 14.14
N ALA A 50 1.27 36.11 14.55
CA ALA A 50 -0.19 36.29 14.58
C ALA A 50 -0.52 37.78 14.47
N VAL A 51 -1.63 38.12 13.79
CA VAL A 51 -2.32 39.43 13.66
C VAL A 51 -3.52 39.13 12.74
N SER A 52 -4.80 39.07 13.18
CA SER A 52 -5.76 40.17 13.48
C SER A 52 -6.00 41.09 12.27
N GLY A 53 -7.21 41.42 11.77
CA GLY A 53 -8.63 41.35 12.17
C GLY A 53 -9.42 42.01 11.00
N SER A 54 -10.69 42.46 11.04
CA SER A 54 -11.75 42.52 12.08
C SER A 54 -13.08 42.95 11.41
N GLY A 55 -14.24 42.63 12.01
CA GLY A 55 -15.58 43.12 11.59
C GLY A 55 -16.59 41.99 11.35
N ALA A 56 -17.77 41.82 11.97
CA ALA A 56 -18.63 42.55 12.94
C ALA A 56 -19.96 43.08 12.35
N GLY A 57 -21.08 42.77 13.02
CA GLY A 57 -22.48 43.06 12.62
C GLY A 57 -23.17 41.86 11.93
N ASP A 58 -24.46 41.56 12.15
CA ASP A 58 -25.42 42.02 13.19
C ASP A 58 -26.54 40.95 13.38
N ARG A 59 -27.64 41.27 14.08
CA ARG A 59 -28.79 40.39 14.42
C ARG A 59 -30.01 40.60 13.48
N ASP A 60 -31.24 40.06 13.65
CA ASP A 60 -31.99 39.39 14.75
C ASP A 60 -32.99 38.32 14.19
N PRO A 61 -33.66 37.48 15.02
CA PRO A 61 -34.19 36.17 14.60
C PRO A 61 -35.73 36.04 14.43
N VAL A 62 -36.15 34.94 13.76
CA VAL A 62 -37.38 34.13 13.98
C VAL A 62 -38.76 34.79 13.70
N PRO A 63 -39.64 34.11 12.94
CA PRO A 63 -40.79 33.46 13.60
C PRO A 63 -41.09 32.02 13.13
N ASP A 64 -41.78 31.30 14.00
CA ASP A 64 -42.41 29.99 13.81
C ASP A 64 -43.92 30.16 13.55
N THR A 65 -44.58 29.24 12.84
CA THR A 65 -46.04 29.25 12.62
C THR A 65 -46.62 27.84 12.52
N ALA A 66 -47.57 27.52 13.41
CA ALA A 66 -48.28 26.24 13.44
C ALA A 66 -49.68 26.29 12.79
N GLY A 67 -50.20 25.10 12.44
CA GLY A 67 -51.56 24.79 11.95
C GLY A 67 -51.58 23.31 11.51
N SER A 68 -52.38 22.36 12.01
CA SER A 68 -53.81 22.36 12.38
C SER A 68 -54.72 22.47 11.13
N ASP A 69 -55.71 21.61 10.82
CA ASP A 69 -56.27 20.33 11.35
C ASP A 69 -56.92 19.56 10.14
N ASP A 70 -57.66 18.44 10.15
CA ASP A 70 -58.19 17.46 11.15
C ASP A 70 -58.66 16.14 10.43
N GLN A 71 -59.05 15.09 11.19
CA GLN A 71 -60.02 14.01 10.83
C GLN A 71 -59.72 13.02 9.65
N ALA A 72 -60.31 11.80 9.52
CA ALA A 72 -60.93 10.84 10.47
C ALA A 72 -61.23 9.47 9.77
N ALA A 73 -61.67 8.45 10.55
CA ALA A 73 -61.97 7.05 10.15
C ALA A 73 -60.75 6.25 9.63
N GLY A 74 -60.65 4.91 9.63
CA GLY A 74 -61.53 3.76 9.89
C GLY A 74 -60.91 2.57 9.10
N GLU A 75 -61.02 1.28 9.41
CA GLU A 75 -61.81 0.52 10.38
C GLU A 75 -61.01 -0.69 10.94
N THR A 76 -61.73 -1.63 11.58
CA THR A 76 -61.32 -2.90 12.21
C THR A 76 -60.20 -3.73 11.56
N GLY A 77 -59.29 -4.28 12.39
CA GLY A 77 -58.44 -5.43 12.05
C GLY A 77 -57.99 -6.19 13.30
N ALA A 78 -58.47 -7.42 13.51
CA ALA A 78 -58.22 -8.19 14.74
C ALA A 78 -57.01 -9.12 14.60
N HIS A 79 -56.00 -8.95 15.47
CA HIS A 79 -54.84 -9.84 15.59
C HIS A 79 -54.51 -10.12 17.08
N PRO A 80 -53.81 -11.22 17.40
CA PRO A 80 -53.95 -11.89 18.69
C PRO A 80 -53.20 -11.23 19.86
N SER A 81 -53.65 -11.59 21.07
CA SER A 81 -53.09 -11.15 22.35
C SER A 81 -51.57 -11.30 22.43
N ALA A 82 -50.89 -10.23 22.85
CA ALA A 82 -49.45 -10.20 23.00
C ALA A 82 -48.98 -11.09 24.17
N ALA A 83 -48.09 -12.03 23.88
CA ALA A 83 -47.28 -12.66 24.92
C ALA A 83 -46.37 -11.58 25.57
N PRO A 84 -46.17 -11.61 26.90
CA PRO A 84 -45.36 -10.59 27.56
C PRO A 84 -43.91 -10.65 27.07
N LEU A 85 -43.41 -9.53 26.56
CA LEU A 85 -42.02 -9.39 26.15
C LEU A 85 -41.11 -9.63 27.37
N ALA A 86 -40.36 -10.73 27.34
CA ALA A 86 -39.28 -10.95 28.30
C ALA A 86 -38.28 -9.78 28.19
N PRO A 87 -37.82 -9.20 29.30
CA PRO A 87 -36.92 -8.06 29.26
C PRO A 87 -35.65 -8.41 28.48
N LEU A 88 -35.29 -7.55 27.54
CA LEU A 88 -34.04 -7.66 26.78
C LEU A 88 -32.89 -7.74 27.79
N ARG A 89 -32.24 -8.92 27.87
CA ARG A 89 -31.02 -9.08 28.66
C ARG A 89 -29.96 -8.16 28.06
N GLU A 90 -29.67 -7.08 28.78
CA GLU A 90 -28.55 -6.20 28.46
C GLU A 90 -27.30 -7.05 28.26
N ARG A 91 -26.69 -6.97 27.06
CA ARG A 91 -25.42 -7.65 26.82
C ARG A 91 -24.40 -7.01 27.75
N PRO A 92 -23.71 -7.77 28.63
CA PRO A 92 -22.81 -7.18 29.60
C PRO A 92 -21.75 -6.35 28.88
N HIS A 93 -21.61 -5.08 29.30
CA HIS A 93 -20.64 -4.16 28.70
C HIS A 93 -19.24 -4.77 28.71
N ARG A 94 -18.50 -4.58 27.60
CA ARG A 94 -17.09 -4.98 27.44
C ARG A 94 -16.27 -4.62 28.69
N ARG A 95 -15.95 -5.63 29.50
CA ARG A 95 -14.92 -5.59 30.52
C ARG A 95 -13.95 -6.74 30.29
N ASP A 96 -12.68 -6.45 30.59
CA ASP A 96 -11.67 -7.43 30.95
C ASP A 96 -11.32 -8.52 29.91
N LEU A 97 -11.19 -8.12 28.64
CA LEU A 97 -10.11 -8.68 27.82
C LEU A 97 -8.76 -8.09 28.28
N GLN A 98 -8.28 -8.54 29.44
CA GLN A 98 -6.86 -8.48 29.73
C GLN A 98 -6.17 -9.45 28.76
N ALA A 99 -5.68 -8.90 27.64
CA ALA A 99 -4.88 -9.68 26.72
C ALA A 99 -3.67 -10.25 27.46
N ALA A 100 -3.47 -11.57 27.38
CA ALA A 100 -2.24 -12.21 27.82
C ALA A 100 -1.03 -11.49 27.20
N PRO A 101 0.12 -11.39 27.89
CA PRO A 101 1.25 -10.58 27.44
C PRO A 101 1.74 -11.06 26.07
N ALA A 102 1.30 -10.34 25.03
CA ALA A 102 1.60 -10.69 23.65
C ALA A 102 3.11 -10.60 23.45
N VAL A 103 3.72 -11.70 22.97
CA VAL A 103 5.13 -11.74 22.61
C VAL A 103 5.40 -10.61 21.63
N ASP A 104 6.36 -9.73 21.94
CA ASP A 104 6.63 -8.55 21.13
C ASP A 104 7.40 -8.96 19.86
N LEU A 105 6.67 -9.42 18.85
CA LEU A 105 7.20 -9.86 17.55
C LEU A 105 7.80 -8.73 16.69
N SER A 106 8.11 -7.54 17.24
CA SER A 106 8.79 -6.49 16.47
C SER A 106 10.31 -6.63 16.40
N ASP A 107 10.83 -6.46 15.20
CA ASP A 107 12.22 -6.61 14.81
C ASP A 107 12.68 -5.28 14.17
N PRO A 108 13.48 -4.47 14.90
CA PRO A 108 13.98 -3.18 14.40
C PRO A 108 14.83 -3.32 13.13
N GLU A 109 15.68 -4.34 13.06
CA GLU A 109 16.64 -4.51 11.97
C GLU A 109 15.95 -4.98 10.69
N ARG A 110 14.94 -5.85 10.80
CA ARG A 110 14.07 -6.23 9.67
C ARG A 110 13.25 -5.04 9.20
N LEU A 111 12.70 -4.22 10.10
CA LEU A 111 11.95 -3.03 9.68
C LEU A 111 12.84 -2.02 8.93
N ASN A 112 14.03 -1.75 9.45
CA ASN A 112 14.95 -0.79 8.84
C ASN A 112 15.38 -1.23 7.44
N ARG A 113 15.74 -2.51 7.27
CA ARG A 113 16.05 -3.09 5.94
C ARG A 113 14.88 -2.97 4.97
N VAL A 114 13.64 -3.16 5.42
CA VAL A 114 12.45 -3.06 4.55
C VAL A 114 12.14 -1.60 4.18
N LEU A 115 12.44 -0.64 5.06
CA LEU A 115 12.37 0.78 4.74
C LEU A 115 13.50 1.20 3.80
N GLU A 116 14.70 0.64 3.94
CA GLU A 116 15.83 0.83 3.02
C GLU A 116 15.56 0.25 1.63
N GLU A 117 15.01 -0.96 1.55
CA GLU A 117 14.52 -1.58 0.31
C GLU A 117 13.45 -0.75 -0.39
N LEU A 118 12.68 0.06 0.35
CA LEU A 118 11.57 0.88 -0.15
C LEU A 118 12.01 2.30 -0.53
N ASP A 119 12.91 2.89 0.26
CA ASP A 119 13.59 4.16 -0.05
C ASP A 119 14.48 4.05 -1.31
N ALA A 120 14.90 2.82 -1.66
CA ALA A 120 15.65 2.50 -2.87
C ALA A 120 14.78 2.08 -4.08
N LEU A 121 13.47 2.32 -4.05
CA LEU A 121 12.60 2.15 -5.23
C LEU A 121 12.38 3.52 -5.90
N PRO A 122 12.94 3.76 -7.10
CA PRO A 122 12.90 5.09 -7.71
C PRO A 122 11.49 5.50 -8.11
N GLY A 123 11.11 6.74 -7.81
CA GLY A 123 9.80 7.31 -8.14
C GLY A 123 8.66 6.82 -7.25
N LEU A 124 8.95 6.16 -6.12
CA LEU A 124 7.96 5.73 -5.13
C LEU A 124 8.04 6.50 -3.80
N GLU A 125 8.69 7.66 -3.76
CA GLU A 125 8.98 8.42 -2.54
C GLU A 125 7.68 8.79 -1.78
N ALA A 126 6.68 9.27 -2.51
CA ALA A 126 5.35 9.60 -1.96
C ALA A 126 4.58 8.36 -1.45
N VAL A 127 4.90 7.16 -1.93
CA VAL A 127 4.34 5.89 -1.44
C VAL A 127 5.14 5.40 -0.24
N ALA A 128 6.47 5.51 -0.27
CA ALA A 128 7.36 5.20 0.84
C ALA A 128 6.97 6.00 2.10
N ASP A 129 6.69 7.30 1.97
CA ASP A 129 6.19 8.12 3.08
C ASP A 129 4.84 7.66 3.64
N GLN A 130 3.94 7.12 2.82
CA GLN A 130 2.67 6.55 3.30
C GLN A 130 2.88 5.24 4.09
N VAL A 131 3.81 4.38 3.64
CA VAL A 131 4.22 3.18 4.41
C VAL A 131 4.91 3.59 5.72
N ARG A 132 5.78 4.59 5.67
CA ARG A 132 6.52 5.16 6.81
C ARG A 132 5.56 5.77 7.84
N ALA A 133 4.55 6.51 7.41
CA ALA A 133 3.49 7.06 8.27
C ALA A 133 2.61 5.96 8.90
N MET A 134 2.29 4.90 8.16
CA MET A 134 1.62 3.72 8.71
C MET A 134 2.47 3.04 9.79
N ALA A 135 3.76 2.83 9.55
CA ALA A 135 4.68 2.27 10.53
C ALA A 135 4.75 3.13 11.80
N GLN A 136 4.92 4.45 11.65
CA GLN A 136 4.89 5.42 12.76
C GLN A 136 3.61 5.29 13.60
N ARG A 137 2.43 5.15 12.96
CA ARG A 137 1.16 5.01 13.69
C ARG A 137 1.14 3.75 14.55
N VAL A 138 1.52 2.60 13.99
CA VAL A 138 1.58 1.32 14.73
C VAL A 138 2.52 1.41 15.94
N LEU A 139 3.64 2.14 15.80
CA LEU A 139 4.62 2.34 16.88
C LEU A 139 4.11 3.27 17.98
N VAL A 140 3.41 4.35 17.62
CA VAL A 140 2.74 5.22 18.59
C VAL A 140 1.67 4.43 19.34
N ASP A 141 0.89 3.60 18.66
CA ASP A 141 -0.10 2.74 19.31
C ASP A 141 0.54 1.65 20.20
N LYS A 142 1.73 1.10 19.85
CA LYS A 142 2.52 0.27 20.79
C LYS A 142 2.96 1.05 22.02
N LYS A 143 3.52 2.26 21.85
CA LYS A 143 3.93 3.13 22.98
C LYS A 143 2.75 3.47 23.89
N ARG A 144 1.57 3.75 23.31
CA ARG A 144 0.33 4.01 24.07
C ARG A 144 -0.13 2.79 24.87
N ARG A 145 -0.23 1.60 24.24
CA ARG A 145 -0.57 0.35 24.95
C ARG A 145 0.39 0.06 26.12
N ALA A 146 1.71 0.21 25.89
CA ALA A 146 2.72 0.02 26.92
C ALA A 146 2.64 1.03 28.10
N ALA A 147 2.04 2.20 27.86
CA ALA A 147 1.75 3.21 28.88
C ALA A 147 0.34 3.07 29.50
N GLY A 148 -0.38 1.96 29.25
CA GLY A 148 -1.76 1.75 29.72
C GLY A 148 -2.81 2.64 29.04
N LEU A 149 -2.45 3.38 27.99
CA LEU A 149 -3.35 4.29 27.29
C LEU A 149 -4.15 3.56 26.22
N ALA A 150 -5.46 3.85 26.16
CA ALA A 150 -6.32 3.39 25.09
C ALA A 150 -5.80 3.82 23.71
N VAL A 151 -5.97 2.95 22.71
CA VAL A 151 -5.65 3.20 21.31
C VAL A 151 -6.89 3.07 20.46
N THR A 152 -7.02 3.94 19.44
CA THR A 152 -7.99 3.71 18.36
C THR A 152 -7.61 2.41 17.65
N PRO A 153 -8.55 1.51 17.31
CA PRO A 153 -8.29 0.47 16.32
C PRO A 153 -7.75 1.10 15.03
N MET A 154 -6.71 0.52 14.46
CA MET A 154 -6.16 0.95 13.16
C MET A 154 -6.48 -0.13 12.12
N GLU A 155 -7.24 0.25 11.11
CA GLU A 155 -7.41 -0.60 9.94
C GLU A 155 -6.07 -0.82 9.23
N VAL A 156 -5.72 -2.09 9.03
CA VAL A 156 -4.51 -2.54 8.32
C VAL A 156 -4.77 -2.80 6.85
N HIS A 157 -6.04 -2.95 6.47
CA HIS A 157 -6.49 -3.10 5.09
C HIS A 157 -6.23 -1.81 4.28
N ALA A 158 -5.97 -1.94 2.99
CA ALA A 158 -5.65 -0.81 2.13
C ALA A 158 -6.13 -1.00 0.69
N ILE A 159 -6.38 0.11 0.00
CA ILE A 159 -6.60 0.16 -1.44
C ILE A 159 -5.32 0.63 -2.13
N PHE A 160 -4.84 -0.09 -3.14
CA PHE A 160 -3.68 0.30 -3.94
C PHE A 160 -4.16 0.73 -5.34
N ALA A 161 -4.44 2.02 -5.49
CA ALA A 161 -5.01 2.62 -6.70
C ALA A 161 -3.91 3.23 -7.58
N GLY A 162 -3.92 2.93 -8.89
CA GLY A 162 -3.08 3.62 -9.87
C GLY A 162 -2.81 2.84 -11.16
N PRO A 163 -2.04 3.39 -12.11
CA PRO A 163 -1.74 2.80 -13.43
C PRO A 163 -1.03 1.42 -13.38
N PRO A 164 -0.86 0.74 -14.52
CA PRO A 164 -0.15 -0.55 -14.56
C PRO A 164 1.37 -0.34 -14.50
N GLY A 165 2.08 -1.28 -13.88
CA GLY A 165 3.54 -1.26 -13.77
C GLY A 165 4.12 -0.27 -12.73
N THR A 166 3.30 0.43 -11.96
CA THR A 166 3.69 1.43 -10.94
C THR A 166 4.14 0.83 -9.60
N GLY A 167 4.61 -0.43 -9.58
CA GLY A 167 5.18 -1.05 -8.37
C GLY A 167 4.20 -1.50 -7.28
N LYS A 168 2.87 -1.41 -7.48
CA LYS A 168 1.82 -1.82 -6.51
C LYS A 168 2.15 -3.13 -5.77
N THR A 169 2.44 -4.19 -6.51
CA THR A 169 2.78 -5.53 -5.99
C THR A 169 4.08 -5.56 -5.18
N THR A 170 5.12 -4.83 -5.61
CA THR A 170 6.39 -4.68 -4.88
C THR A 170 6.16 -4.01 -3.53
N VAL A 171 5.35 -2.93 -3.52
CA VAL A 171 4.99 -2.22 -2.29
C VAL A 171 4.09 -3.07 -1.39
N ALA A 172 3.19 -3.91 -1.94
CA ALA A 172 2.38 -4.82 -1.13
C ALA A 172 3.25 -5.83 -0.37
N ARG A 173 4.31 -6.33 -1.01
CA ARG A 173 5.34 -7.16 -0.36
C ARG A 173 6.11 -6.38 0.71
N ALA A 174 6.46 -5.11 0.49
CA ALA A 174 7.06 -4.27 1.52
C ALA A 174 6.09 -4.01 2.70
N TRP A 175 4.82 -3.72 2.41
CA TRP A 175 3.75 -3.50 3.39
C TRP A 175 3.59 -4.70 4.33
N GLY A 176 3.52 -5.91 3.78
CA GLY A 176 3.51 -7.16 4.55
C GLY A 176 4.75 -7.29 5.43
N ARG A 177 5.96 -7.09 4.88
CA ARG A 177 7.22 -7.15 5.65
C ARG A 177 7.26 -6.10 6.77
N VAL A 178 6.77 -4.87 6.55
CA VAL A 178 6.66 -3.81 7.57
C VAL A 178 5.69 -4.20 8.68
N LEU A 179 4.47 -4.65 8.35
CA LEU A 179 3.49 -5.10 9.34
C LEU A 179 4.00 -6.31 10.15
N GLY A 180 4.75 -7.22 9.50
CA GLY A 180 5.43 -8.34 10.16
C GLY A 180 6.54 -7.88 11.10
N ALA A 181 7.44 -7.01 10.64
CA ALA A 181 8.53 -6.46 11.46
C ALA A 181 8.06 -5.54 12.59
N LEU A 182 6.83 -5.04 12.52
CA LEU A 182 6.16 -4.32 13.61
C LEU A 182 5.39 -5.25 14.57
N GLY A 183 5.36 -6.57 14.33
CA GLY A 183 4.54 -7.50 15.09
C GLY A 183 3.04 -7.19 15.03
N ARG A 184 2.58 -6.54 13.94
CA ARG A 184 1.15 -6.29 13.67
C ARG A 184 0.49 -7.47 12.97
N LEU A 185 1.28 -8.26 12.25
CA LEU A 185 0.93 -9.56 11.66
C LEU A 185 2.00 -10.60 12.08
N PRO A 186 1.63 -11.85 12.42
CA PRO A 186 2.59 -12.88 12.83
C PRO A 186 3.72 -13.22 11.84
N ARG A 187 3.48 -13.12 10.53
CA ARG A 187 4.47 -13.48 9.47
C ARG A 187 4.79 -12.30 8.56
N GLY A 188 3.76 -11.66 8.00
CA GLY A 188 3.92 -10.58 7.02
C GLY A 188 4.31 -11.04 5.62
N HIS A 189 4.02 -12.30 5.25
CA HIS A 189 4.09 -12.77 3.86
C HIS A 189 2.93 -12.19 3.04
N VAL A 190 2.98 -12.35 1.72
CA VAL A 190 1.90 -11.93 0.80
C VAL A 190 1.47 -13.12 -0.06
N VAL A 191 0.15 -13.29 -0.19
CA VAL A 191 -0.49 -14.20 -1.15
C VAL A 191 -1.17 -13.32 -2.19
N GLU A 192 -0.77 -13.46 -3.45
CA GLU A 192 -1.27 -12.69 -4.58
C GLU A 192 -2.35 -13.48 -5.31
N VAL A 193 -3.50 -12.85 -5.58
CA VAL A 193 -4.68 -13.47 -6.19
C VAL A 193 -5.36 -12.52 -7.17
N SER A 194 -6.08 -13.09 -8.13
CA SER A 194 -7.01 -12.40 -9.04
C SER A 194 -8.43 -12.98 -8.90
N ARG A 195 -9.41 -12.45 -9.64
CA ARG A 195 -10.75 -13.09 -9.73
C ARG A 195 -10.67 -14.57 -10.14
N ARG A 196 -9.69 -14.97 -10.96
CA ARG A 196 -9.53 -16.38 -11.42
C ARG A 196 -9.10 -17.34 -10.31
N ASP A 197 -8.52 -16.81 -9.24
CA ASP A 197 -7.97 -17.59 -8.12
C ASP A 197 -8.97 -17.75 -6.97
N LEU A 198 -9.92 -16.80 -6.87
CA LEU A 198 -10.97 -16.74 -5.86
C LEU A 198 -12.29 -17.35 -6.35
N VAL A 199 -12.71 -17.00 -7.57
CA VAL A 199 -14.04 -17.34 -8.10
C VAL A 199 -14.04 -18.68 -8.85
N ALA A 200 -15.04 -19.52 -8.58
CA ALA A 200 -15.30 -20.78 -9.25
C ALA A 200 -16.42 -20.64 -10.33
N GLY A 201 -16.57 -21.66 -11.17
CA GLY A 201 -17.62 -21.71 -12.19
C GLY A 201 -18.95 -22.31 -11.73
N TYR A 202 -19.02 -22.75 -10.46
CA TYR A 202 -20.17 -23.47 -9.89
C TYR A 202 -20.55 -22.87 -8.52
N VAL A 203 -21.85 -22.94 -8.20
CA VAL A 203 -22.44 -22.39 -6.96
C VAL A 203 -21.77 -22.98 -5.71
N GLY A 204 -21.44 -22.14 -4.72
CA GLY A 204 -20.93 -22.55 -3.41
C GLY A 204 -19.44 -22.92 -3.36
N GLN A 205 -18.82 -23.21 -4.50
CA GLN A 205 -17.37 -23.47 -4.58
C GLN A 205 -16.53 -22.19 -4.42
N THR A 206 -17.14 -21.01 -4.54
CA THR A 206 -16.41 -19.73 -4.52
C THR A 206 -16.11 -19.28 -3.09
N ALA A 207 -17.03 -19.47 -2.15
CA ALA A 207 -16.79 -19.27 -0.72
C ALA A 207 -15.65 -20.18 -0.22
N GLU A 208 -15.68 -21.48 -0.54
CA GLU A 208 -14.63 -22.44 -0.18
C GLU A 208 -13.26 -22.04 -0.75
N ARG A 209 -13.22 -21.71 -2.04
CA ARG A 209 -12.00 -21.31 -2.75
C ARG A 209 -11.42 -19.99 -2.24
N THR A 210 -12.29 -19.03 -1.93
CA THR A 210 -11.92 -17.73 -1.35
C THR A 210 -11.42 -17.89 0.09
N ALA A 211 -12.09 -18.71 0.91
CA ALA A 211 -11.66 -19.05 2.26
C ALA A 211 -10.27 -19.71 2.27
N ALA A 212 -10.01 -20.65 1.37
CA ALA A 212 -8.69 -21.29 1.23
C ALA A 212 -7.57 -20.26 0.97
N LYS A 213 -7.80 -19.26 0.10
CA LYS A 213 -6.83 -18.17 -0.14
C LYS A 213 -6.69 -17.22 1.04
N LEU A 214 -7.76 -16.99 1.81
CA LEU A 214 -7.70 -16.23 3.06
C LEU A 214 -6.95 -16.98 4.17
N ASP A 215 -7.01 -18.32 4.20
CA ASP A 215 -6.19 -19.16 5.10
C ASP A 215 -4.71 -19.25 4.66
N GLU A 216 -4.41 -19.31 3.36
CA GLU A 216 -3.03 -19.15 2.87
C GLU A 216 -2.44 -17.79 3.30
N ALA A 217 -3.23 -16.71 3.20
CA ALA A 217 -2.85 -15.36 3.59
C ALA A 217 -2.76 -15.14 5.12
N ARG A 218 -3.24 -16.08 5.93
CA ARG A 218 -3.38 -15.94 7.38
C ARG A 218 -2.05 -15.69 8.10
N GLY A 219 -1.99 -14.63 8.90
CA GLY A 219 -0.74 -14.12 9.48
C GLY A 219 0.04 -13.17 8.56
N GLY A 220 -0.53 -12.79 7.41
CA GLY A 220 0.09 -12.01 6.35
C GLY A 220 -0.91 -11.14 5.60
N VAL A 221 -0.68 -10.97 4.29
CA VAL A 221 -1.46 -10.11 3.40
C VAL A 221 -2.10 -10.93 2.29
N LEU A 222 -3.40 -10.77 2.05
CA LEU A 222 -4.01 -11.12 0.77
C LEU A 222 -3.95 -9.90 -0.15
N PHE A 223 -3.24 -10.01 -1.28
CA PHE A 223 -3.18 -8.96 -2.31
C PHE A 223 -4.07 -9.38 -3.49
N ILE A 224 -5.16 -8.67 -3.70
CA ILE A 224 -6.15 -8.90 -4.75
C ILE A 224 -5.86 -7.92 -5.89
N ASP A 225 -5.25 -8.40 -6.98
CA ASP A 225 -5.03 -7.58 -8.17
C ASP A 225 -6.28 -7.52 -9.04
N GLU A 226 -6.48 -6.37 -9.70
CA GLU A 226 -7.70 -6.02 -10.44
C GLU A 226 -8.99 -6.31 -9.64
N ALA A 227 -9.07 -5.90 -8.37
CA ALA A 227 -10.16 -6.24 -7.44
C ALA A 227 -11.57 -5.86 -7.95
N TYR A 228 -11.66 -4.82 -8.78
CA TYR A 228 -12.88 -4.43 -9.52
C TYR A 228 -13.46 -5.56 -10.40
N ALA A 229 -12.66 -6.57 -10.75
CA ALA A 229 -13.14 -7.74 -11.47
C ALA A 229 -14.14 -8.55 -10.63
N LEU A 230 -14.05 -8.53 -9.29
CA LEU A 230 -15.02 -9.16 -8.39
C LEU A 230 -16.38 -8.47 -8.46
N ALA A 231 -16.39 -7.12 -8.52
CA ALA A 231 -17.58 -6.28 -8.62
C ALA A 231 -18.30 -6.30 -9.99
N LYS A 232 -17.80 -7.05 -10.98
CA LYS A 232 -18.48 -7.19 -12.28
C LYS A 232 -19.66 -8.16 -12.18
N GLU A 233 -20.87 -7.59 -12.22
CA GLU A 233 -22.14 -8.27 -12.42
C GLU A 233 -22.17 -9.04 -13.77
N GLY A 234 -22.89 -10.16 -13.81
CA GLY A 234 -23.04 -10.98 -15.01
C GLY A 234 -23.62 -12.36 -14.72
N ALA A 235 -23.79 -13.18 -15.76
CA ALA A 235 -24.30 -14.54 -15.62
C ALA A 235 -23.29 -15.45 -14.89
N GLY A 236 -23.47 -15.59 -13.58
CA GLY A 236 -22.55 -16.28 -12.66
C GLY A 236 -22.03 -15.32 -11.58
N ASP A 237 -22.95 -14.87 -10.71
CA ASP A 237 -22.73 -13.82 -9.71
C ASP A 237 -21.92 -14.27 -8.46
N PHE A 238 -20.91 -15.07 -8.70
CA PHE A 238 -20.01 -15.59 -7.67
C PHE A 238 -18.97 -14.54 -7.22
N GLY A 239 -18.96 -13.35 -7.84
CA GLY A 239 -18.12 -12.22 -7.42
C GLY A 239 -18.57 -11.62 -6.09
N ALA A 240 -19.88 -11.57 -5.85
CA ALA A 240 -20.47 -11.18 -4.56
C ALA A 240 -20.08 -12.18 -3.46
N GLU A 241 -20.25 -13.48 -3.69
CA GLU A 241 -19.90 -14.58 -2.76
C GLU A 241 -18.45 -14.49 -2.26
N ALA A 242 -17.49 -14.26 -3.16
CA ALA A 242 -16.08 -14.03 -2.78
C ALA A 242 -15.90 -12.74 -1.95
N THR A 243 -16.58 -11.66 -2.33
CA THR A 243 -16.50 -10.37 -1.65
C THR A 243 -17.05 -10.43 -0.23
N GLU A 244 -18.14 -11.17 0.00
CA GLU A 244 -18.74 -11.36 1.32
C GLU A 244 -17.84 -12.17 2.27
N GLU A 245 -17.22 -13.27 1.81
CA GLU A 245 -16.29 -14.03 2.64
C GLU A 245 -15.03 -13.21 2.98
N ILE A 246 -14.53 -12.40 2.04
CA ILE A 246 -13.45 -11.43 2.32
C ILE A 246 -13.89 -10.42 3.39
N LEU A 247 -15.06 -9.80 3.25
CA LEU A 247 -15.59 -8.81 4.20
C LEU A 247 -15.79 -9.37 5.62
N LYS A 248 -16.24 -10.62 5.71
CA LYS A 248 -16.37 -11.39 6.96
C LYS A 248 -14.99 -11.65 7.58
N ARG A 249 -14.05 -12.18 6.81
CA ARG A 249 -12.69 -12.51 7.30
C ARG A 249 -11.87 -11.27 7.67
N MET A 250 -12.13 -10.12 7.05
CA MET A 250 -11.60 -8.81 7.47
C MET A 250 -12.15 -8.34 8.84
N GLU A 251 -13.34 -8.78 9.25
CA GLU A 251 -13.91 -8.48 10.58
C GLU A 251 -13.40 -9.45 11.65
N ASP A 252 -13.38 -10.75 11.34
CA ASP A 252 -13.01 -11.82 12.27
C ASP A 252 -11.49 -11.88 12.54
N GLU A 253 -10.64 -11.54 11.54
CA GLU A 253 -9.19 -11.73 11.59
C GLU A 253 -8.39 -10.40 11.61
N ARG A 254 -8.98 -9.31 12.11
CA ARG A 254 -8.39 -7.95 12.14
C ARG A 254 -6.95 -7.84 12.68
N ASP A 255 -6.55 -8.77 13.55
CA ASP A 255 -5.21 -8.82 14.16
C ASP A 255 -4.25 -9.82 13.50
N ASN A 256 -4.71 -10.54 12.47
CA ASN A 256 -4.02 -11.66 11.85
C ASN A 256 -4.01 -11.62 10.31
N LEU A 257 -4.89 -10.83 9.69
CA LEU A 257 -5.03 -10.70 8.24
C LEU A 257 -5.01 -9.22 7.82
N CYS A 258 -4.15 -8.88 6.86
CA CYS A 258 -4.27 -7.68 6.06
C CYS A 258 -4.85 -8.05 4.69
N VAL A 259 -5.67 -7.17 4.11
CA VAL A 259 -6.18 -7.32 2.75
C VAL A 259 -5.83 -6.05 1.99
N ILE A 260 -5.21 -6.19 0.83
CA ILE A 260 -4.92 -5.10 -0.10
C ILE A 260 -5.66 -5.38 -1.39
N ALA A 261 -6.64 -4.54 -1.71
CA ALA A 261 -7.31 -4.58 -3.01
C ALA A 261 -6.68 -3.55 -3.95
N ALA A 262 -6.27 -3.98 -5.14
CA ALA A 262 -5.53 -3.17 -6.10
C ALA A 262 -6.29 -3.01 -7.42
N GLY A 263 -6.02 -1.92 -8.13
CA GLY A 263 -6.62 -1.65 -9.43
C GLY A 263 -6.27 -0.28 -9.98
N TYR A 264 -6.95 0.10 -11.06
CA TYR A 264 -6.98 1.46 -11.58
C TYR A 264 -7.94 2.32 -10.73
N GLU A 265 -7.72 3.63 -10.70
CA GLU A 265 -8.37 4.49 -9.71
C GLU A 265 -9.90 4.57 -9.86
N ARG A 266 -10.42 4.66 -11.08
CA ARG A 266 -11.87 4.81 -11.32
C ARG A 266 -12.62 3.50 -11.06
N GLU A 267 -11.99 2.38 -11.41
CA GLU A 267 -12.52 1.04 -11.23
C GLU A 267 -12.45 0.58 -9.76
N ILE A 268 -11.53 1.14 -8.98
CA ILE A 268 -11.50 0.98 -7.53
C ILE A 268 -12.75 1.55 -6.84
N ASP A 269 -13.30 2.67 -7.31
CA ASP A 269 -14.58 3.16 -6.77
C ASP A 269 -15.75 2.23 -7.12
N LEU A 270 -15.79 1.66 -8.33
CA LEU A 270 -16.77 0.62 -8.69
C LEU A 270 -16.67 -0.63 -7.78
N PHE A 271 -15.45 -1.02 -7.37
CA PHE A 271 -15.26 -2.07 -6.36
C PHE A 271 -15.82 -1.63 -5.00
N LEU A 272 -15.48 -0.43 -4.54
CA LEU A 272 -15.88 0.08 -3.23
C LEU A 272 -17.39 0.30 -3.10
N ASP A 273 -18.09 0.63 -4.19
CA ASP A 273 -19.55 0.80 -4.21
C ASP A 273 -20.32 -0.51 -4.39
N SER A 274 -19.69 -1.61 -4.82
CA SER A 274 -20.39 -2.89 -5.01
C SER A 274 -20.82 -3.56 -3.69
N ASN A 275 -20.31 -3.11 -2.54
CA ASN A 275 -20.81 -3.50 -1.22
C ASN A 275 -20.48 -2.41 -0.17
N PRO A 276 -21.47 -1.83 0.54
CA PRO A 276 -21.23 -0.79 1.57
C PRO A 276 -20.26 -1.19 2.69
N GLY A 277 -20.08 -2.50 2.94
CA GLY A 277 -19.10 -3.02 3.88
C GLY A 277 -17.64 -2.77 3.48
N LEU A 278 -17.36 -2.51 2.18
CA LEU A 278 -16.01 -2.28 1.67
C LEU A 278 -15.48 -0.90 2.06
N ARG A 279 -16.23 0.19 1.76
CA ARG A 279 -15.79 1.58 2.08
C ARG A 279 -15.47 1.79 3.57
N SER A 280 -16.12 1.06 4.48
CA SER A 280 -15.86 1.14 5.92
C SER A 280 -14.59 0.41 6.38
N ARG A 281 -14.25 -0.74 5.77
CA ARG A 281 -13.02 -1.50 6.10
C ARG A 281 -11.78 -0.97 5.37
N PHE A 282 -11.94 -0.53 4.13
CA PHE A 282 -10.87 -0.01 3.29
C PHE A 282 -10.57 1.48 3.54
N ALA A 283 -10.46 1.86 4.82
CA ALA A 283 -10.30 3.24 5.29
C ALA A 283 -8.95 3.92 4.92
N ARG A 284 -8.04 3.22 4.22
CA ARG A 284 -6.78 3.76 3.71
C ARG A 284 -6.63 3.47 2.21
N MET A 285 -6.41 4.51 1.43
CA MET A 285 -6.05 4.42 0.01
C MET A 285 -4.62 4.90 -0.19
N VAL A 286 -3.79 4.07 -0.82
CA VAL A 286 -2.44 4.37 -1.29
C VAL A 286 -2.52 4.61 -2.80
N ARG A 287 -2.11 5.80 -3.22
CA ARG A 287 -2.17 6.25 -4.62
C ARG A 287 -0.79 6.12 -5.27
N PHE A 288 -0.76 5.51 -6.45
CA PHE A 288 0.43 5.28 -7.26
C PHE A 288 0.31 6.10 -8.55
N ALA A 289 1.22 7.05 -8.78
CA ALA A 289 1.31 7.79 -10.02
C ALA A 289 2.09 6.99 -11.09
N ASP A 290 2.03 7.44 -12.35
CA ASP A 290 3.02 7.07 -13.36
C ASP A 290 4.42 7.55 -12.95
N TYR A 291 5.46 6.83 -13.37
CA TYR A 291 6.83 7.17 -13.01
C TYR A 291 7.38 8.34 -13.84
N PRO A 292 8.17 9.25 -13.25
CA PRO A 292 8.93 10.23 -14.01
C PRO A 292 10.00 9.55 -14.88
N ALA A 293 10.45 10.24 -15.94
CA ALA A 293 11.42 9.69 -16.90
C ALA A 293 12.69 9.13 -16.22
N GLU A 294 13.27 9.86 -15.26
CA GLU A 294 14.47 9.42 -14.52
C GLU A 294 14.26 8.09 -13.78
N ALA A 295 13.11 7.91 -13.11
CA ALA A 295 12.79 6.66 -12.43
C ALA A 295 12.61 5.51 -13.42
N LEU A 296 12.02 5.75 -14.60
CA LEU A 296 11.91 4.73 -15.65
C LEU A 296 13.27 4.34 -16.25
N ILE A 297 14.22 5.27 -16.34
CA ILE A 297 15.60 5.01 -16.77
C ILE A 297 16.36 4.21 -15.71
N GLU A 298 16.22 4.55 -14.43
CA GLU A 298 16.81 3.77 -13.34
C GLU A 298 16.19 2.37 -13.26
N ILE A 299 14.87 2.24 -13.49
CA ILE A 299 14.18 0.94 -13.63
C ILE A 299 14.70 0.16 -14.84
N ALA A 300 15.03 0.82 -15.95
CA ALA A 300 15.61 0.16 -17.13
C ALA A 300 17.01 -0.39 -16.84
N ARG A 301 17.92 0.45 -16.32
CA ARG A 301 19.26 0.04 -15.87
C ARG A 301 19.19 -1.08 -14.82
N THR A 302 18.26 -0.98 -13.86
CA THR A 302 18.03 -1.99 -12.81
C THR A 302 17.51 -3.32 -13.37
N GLN A 303 16.68 -3.29 -14.42
CA GLN A 303 16.18 -4.53 -15.04
C GLN A 303 17.23 -5.16 -15.96
N ALA A 304 17.99 -4.37 -16.72
CA ALA A 304 19.11 -4.83 -17.53
C ALA A 304 20.21 -5.48 -16.66
N GLY A 305 20.65 -4.80 -15.60
CA GLY A 305 21.73 -5.29 -14.72
C GLY A 305 21.39 -6.56 -13.92
N ARG A 306 20.11 -6.95 -13.83
CA ARG A 306 19.67 -8.25 -13.27
C ARG A 306 19.82 -9.41 -14.25
N LEU A 307 20.12 -9.11 -15.51
CA LEU A 307 20.36 -10.04 -16.61
C LEU A 307 21.81 -9.91 -17.12
N ASP A 308 22.71 -9.35 -16.30
CA ASP A 308 24.09 -8.97 -16.63
C ASP A 308 24.26 -7.98 -17.81
N TYR A 309 23.17 -7.36 -18.28
CA TYR A 309 23.20 -6.33 -19.32
C TYR A 309 23.46 -4.92 -18.76
N ASN A 310 24.17 -4.11 -19.54
CA ASN A 310 24.32 -2.68 -19.36
C ASN A 310 23.82 -1.92 -20.61
N LEU A 311 23.56 -0.62 -20.45
CA LEU A 311 23.27 0.31 -21.54
C LEU A 311 24.49 1.19 -21.75
N ASP A 312 24.95 1.36 -22.98
CA ASP A 312 25.98 2.36 -23.29
C ASP A 312 25.47 3.81 -23.16
N ALA A 313 26.36 4.79 -23.32
CA ALA A 313 26.03 6.20 -23.15
C ALA A 313 25.00 6.71 -24.19
N ASP A 314 25.06 6.22 -25.43
CA ASP A 314 24.16 6.62 -26.50
C ASP A 314 22.82 5.88 -26.37
N ALA A 315 22.82 4.64 -25.89
CA ALA A 315 21.66 3.86 -25.49
C ALA A 315 20.85 4.58 -24.39
N ASP A 316 21.50 5.05 -23.32
CA ASP A 316 20.86 5.83 -22.26
C ASP A 316 20.34 7.18 -22.78
N ALA A 317 21.07 7.85 -23.67
CA ALA A 317 20.63 9.09 -24.32
C ALA A 317 19.41 8.90 -25.24
N VAL A 318 19.36 7.81 -26.02
CA VAL A 318 18.20 7.42 -26.83
C VAL A 318 16.99 7.15 -25.93
N LEU A 319 17.17 6.37 -24.85
CA LEU A 319 16.12 6.06 -23.89
C LEU A 319 15.56 7.33 -23.24
N ARG A 320 16.44 8.22 -22.76
CA ARG A 320 16.09 9.54 -22.20
C ARG A 320 15.23 10.37 -23.13
N ARG A 321 15.70 10.58 -24.36
CA ARG A 321 15.01 11.37 -25.39
C ARG A 321 13.64 10.77 -25.74
N ARG A 322 13.56 9.44 -25.84
CA ARG A 322 12.32 8.73 -26.20
C ARG A 322 11.30 8.72 -25.06
N LEU A 323 11.72 8.51 -23.81
CA LEU A 323 10.82 8.55 -22.65
C LEU A 323 10.25 9.96 -22.41
N ALA A 324 11.03 11.02 -22.63
CA ALA A 324 10.52 12.39 -22.56
C ALA A 324 9.36 12.65 -23.55
N ALA A 325 9.45 12.11 -24.77
CA ALA A 325 8.37 12.19 -25.76
C ALA A 325 7.18 11.28 -25.40
N LEU A 326 7.44 10.04 -24.98
CA LEU A 326 6.40 9.07 -24.62
C LEU A 326 5.59 9.50 -23.38
N LEU A 327 6.20 10.15 -22.38
CA LEU A 327 5.47 10.66 -21.23
C LEU A 327 4.69 11.95 -21.52
N ALA A 328 5.07 12.72 -22.54
CA ALA A 328 4.32 13.90 -22.97
C ALA A 328 3.02 13.52 -23.72
N ALA A 329 2.99 12.35 -24.37
CA ALA A 329 1.81 11.78 -25.01
C ALA A 329 1.80 10.24 -24.85
N PRO A 330 1.36 9.70 -23.68
CA PRO A 330 1.40 8.26 -23.41
C PRO A 330 0.60 7.44 -24.42
N PRO A 331 1.22 6.45 -25.11
CA PRO A 331 0.54 5.63 -26.09
C PRO A 331 -0.43 4.65 -25.43
N THR A 332 -1.45 4.22 -26.19
CA THR A 332 -2.37 3.15 -25.79
C THR A 332 -1.60 1.90 -25.37
N GLY A 333 -1.84 1.41 -24.15
CA GLY A 333 -1.14 0.26 -23.58
C GLY A 333 0.13 0.61 -22.79
N TRP A 334 0.45 1.88 -22.58
CA TRP A 334 1.53 2.29 -21.66
C TRP A 334 1.32 1.72 -20.24
N ALA A 335 2.40 1.16 -19.69
CA ALA A 335 2.38 0.40 -18.44
C ALA A 335 3.70 0.53 -17.65
N ASN A 336 4.32 1.71 -17.64
CA ASN A 336 5.46 2.06 -16.79
C ASN A 336 6.58 1.00 -16.80
N ALA A 337 6.95 0.42 -15.65
CA ALA A 337 8.02 -0.57 -15.54
C ALA A 337 7.78 -1.87 -16.37
N ARG A 338 6.52 -2.17 -16.72
CA ARG A 338 6.15 -3.29 -17.60
C ARG A 338 6.47 -2.94 -19.07
N SER A 339 6.18 -1.71 -19.50
CA SER A 339 6.60 -1.19 -20.80
C SER A 339 8.12 -1.09 -20.92
N ILE A 340 8.82 -0.68 -19.86
CA ILE A 340 10.29 -0.68 -19.83
C ILE A 340 10.85 -2.10 -19.98
N ARG A 341 10.23 -3.11 -19.35
CA ARG A 341 10.65 -4.51 -19.56
C ARG A 341 10.50 -4.93 -21.01
N GLN A 342 9.33 -4.71 -21.61
CA GLN A 342 9.07 -5.04 -23.02
C GLN A 342 10.09 -4.38 -23.97
N VAL A 343 10.51 -3.14 -23.69
CA VAL A 343 11.58 -2.46 -24.44
C VAL A 343 12.94 -3.15 -24.26
N LEU A 344 13.30 -3.56 -23.04
CA LEU A 344 14.54 -4.30 -22.80
C LEU A 344 14.52 -5.68 -23.46
N ASP A 345 13.42 -6.42 -23.36
CA ASP A 345 13.24 -7.72 -24.01
C ASP A 345 13.44 -7.57 -25.54
N GLN A 346 12.82 -6.56 -26.15
CA GLN A 346 12.99 -6.24 -27.58
C GLN A 346 14.38 -5.73 -27.95
N ALA A 347 15.10 -5.07 -27.03
CA ALA A 347 16.47 -4.62 -27.27
C ALA A 347 17.47 -5.77 -27.18
N ILE A 348 17.24 -6.75 -26.30
CA ILE A 348 18.01 -8.00 -26.24
C ILE A 348 17.82 -8.77 -27.56
N GLU A 349 16.60 -8.94 -28.06
CA GLU A 349 16.35 -9.56 -29.37
C GLU A 349 17.02 -8.80 -30.54
N ALA A 350 17.08 -7.46 -30.48
CA ALA A 350 17.81 -6.65 -31.46
C ALA A 350 19.33 -6.85 -31.36
N GLN A 351 19.89 -6.92 -30.14
CA GLN A 351 21.30 -7.17 -29.88
C GLN A 351 21.72 -8.58 -30.32
N VAL A 352 20.90 -9.60 -30.04
CA VAL A 352 21.07 -10.98 -30.56
C VAL A 352 21.10 -10.97 -32.09
N THR A 353 20.17 -10.26 -32.74
CA THR A 353 20.15 -10.13 -34.21
C THR A 353 21.44 -9.44 -34.72
N ARG A 354 21.88 -8.36 -34.07
CA ARG A 354 23.09 -7.61 -34.41
C ARG A 354 24.39 -8.40 -34.22
N LEU A 355 24.41 -9.34 -33.27
CA LEU A 355 25.57 -10.18 -32.98
C LEU A 355 25.55 -11.54 -33.70
N ALA A 356 24.46 -11.91 -34.39
CA ALA A 356 24.37 -13.18 -35.11
C ALA A 356 25.45 -13.37 -36.19
N ASP A 357 25.82 -12.28 -36.89
CA ASP A 357 26.90 -12.27 -37.89
C ASP A 357 28.30 -12.05 -37.29
N ARG A 358 28.44 -12.08 -35.95
CA ARG A 358 29.70 -11.87 -35.23
C ARG A 358 30.27 -13.24 -34.79
N PRO A 359 31.38 -13.74 -35.37
CA PRO A 359 31.86 -15.11 -35.08
C PRO A 359 32.28 -15.32 -33.62
N GLU A 360 32.93 -14.32 -33.03
CA GLU A 360 33.39 -14.32 -31.64
C GLU A 360 33.12 -12.93 -31.02
N PRO A 361 31.91 -12.67 -30.50
CA PRO A 361 31.62 -11.44 -29.78
C PRO A 361 32.29 -11.45 -28.40
N SER A 362 32.91 -10.34 -28.01
CA SER A 362 33.52 -10.17 -26.70
C SER A 362 32.48 -10.18 -25.57
N ARG A 363 32.93 -10.44 -24.33
CA ARG A 363 32.08 -10.32 -23.13
C ARG A 363 31.43 -8.92 -23.00
N GLU A 364 32.09 -7.89 -23.52
CA GLU A 364 31.58 -6.51 -23.52
C GLU A 364 30.48 -6.33 -24.59
N GLU A 365 30.71 -6.75 -25.84
CA GLU A 365 29.68 -6.78 -26.90
C GLU A 365 28.42 -7.57 -26.46
N LEU A 366 28.61 -8.71 -25.79
CA LEU A 366 27.54 -9.56 -25.26
C LEU A 366 26.78 -8.93 -24.09
N ALA A 367 27.42 -8.11 -23.26
CA ALA A 367 26.79 -7.48 -22.10
C ALA A 367 26.18 -6.09 -22.41
N THR A 368 26.50 -5.47 -23.55
CA THR A 368 26.14 -4.07 -23.83
C THR A 368 25.00 -3.95 -24.85
N LEU A 369 23.89 -3.35 -24.42
CA LEU A 369 22.80 -2.87 -25.28
C LEU A 369 23.13 -1.47 -25.81
N THR A 370 23.02 -1.30 -27.12
CA THR A 370 23.44 -0.08 -27.83
C THR A 370 22.26 0.82 -28.23
N ALA A 371 22.58 2.04 -28.65
CA ALA A 371 21.62 2.98 -29.23
C ALA A 371 20.80 2.40 -30.40
N VAL A 372 21.38 1.49 -31.20
CA VAL A 372 20.69 0.81 -32.30
C VAL A 372 19.65 -0.17 -31.75
N ASP A 373 20.04 -0.98 -30.76
CA ASP A 373 19.20 -2.03 -30.18
C ASP A 373 17.98 -1.43 -29.48
N LEU A 374 18.18 -0.40 -28.65
CA LEU A 374 17.09 0.35 -28.01
C LEU A 374 16.27 1.17 -29.00
N GLY A 375 16.89 1.74 -30.04
CA GLY A 375 16.19 2.47 -31.09
C GLY A 375 15.15 1.58 -31.77
N LEU A 376 15.58 0.40 -32.24
CA LEU A 376 14.71 -0.61 -32.85
C LEU A 376 13.63 -1.11 -31.86
N ALA A 377 13.99 -1.37 -30.61
CA ALA A 377 13.04 -1.83 -29.59
C ALA A 377 11.95 -0.80 -29.28
N LEU A 378 12.32 0.48 -29.17
CA LEU A 378 11.41 1.58 -28.90
C LEU A 378 10.53 1.90 -30.12
N ALA A 379 11.04 1.74 -31.34
CA ALA A 379 10.27 1.87 -32.58
C ALA A 379 9.25 0.74 -32.74
N ARG A 380 9.66 -0.52 -32.51
CA ARG A 380 8.76 -1.69 -32.52
C ARG A 380 7.65 -1.59 -31.46
N SER A 381 7.98 -1.02 -30.29
CA SER A 381 7.02 -0.94 -29.18
C SER A 381 6.04 0.24 -29.30
N PHE A 382 6.50 1.40 -29.80
CA PHE A 382 5.74 2.67 -29.72
C PHE A 382 5.83 3.57 -30.97
N GLY A 383 6.33 3.08 -32.11
CA GLY A 383 6.45 3.85 -33.36
C GLY A 383 7.64 4.82 -33.41
N GLU A 384 7.93 5.37 -34.59
CA GLU A 384 9.03 6.33 -34.81
C GLU A 384 8.70 7.76 -34.31
N PRO A 385 9.69 8.56 -33.86
CA PRO A 385 9.41 9.86 -33.27
C PRO A 385 8.97 10.86 -34.34
N GLY A 386 7.75 11.37 -34.22
CA GLY A 386 7.11 12.23 -35.22
C GLY A 386 6.26 11.48 -36.25
N GLY A 387 6.23 10.14 -36.21
CA GLY A 387 5.21 9.35 -36.89
C GLY A 387 3.88 9.45 -36.13
N GLY A 388 2.97 10.29 -36.61
CA GLY A 388 1.55 10.18 -36.24
C GLY A 388 0.95 8.88 -36.79
N LEU A 389 -0.07 8.37 -36.10
CA LEU A 389 -0.94 7.28 -36.59
C LEU A 389 -1.86 7.78 -37.72
#